data_AF-A0A504WVU8-F1
#
_entry.id   AF-A0A504WVU8-F1
#
_cell.length_a   1.000
_cell.length_b   1.000
_cell.length_c   1.000
_cell.angle_alpha   90.00
_cell.angle_beta   90.00
_cell.angle_gamma   90.00
#
_symmetry.space_group_name_H-M   'P 1'
#
loop_
_entity.id
_entity.type
_entity.pdbx_description
1 polymer ?
#
loop_
_entity_poly.entity_id
_entity_poly.type
_entity_poly.pdbx_seq_one_letter_code
_entity_poly.pdbx_strand_id
1 'polypeptide(L)'
;MSAQDRARPQSGTAVEEEPKKQAPESLFQRFVRKWMGFSDYLSTSFLGGPRCIKLAHVINFQKCTTLFVCSAMMWRSGNFSATATTYTALHGSYGLCWYLKHLVFPDPRWDLKITIGSAIAAFAAVLGPYWMIAYNAIMQGAERSNVALCAATVVYAVGLAIMMGADGQKYFVLRERKGLITNGFFARTRNPNYLGEVMIYGSFAFVSGRTSSWVILLTIWTGLFLPSMLAKDIRMSRHAGWKAYVQKTGLFFPRIKNPEMYATATTVHRNRRPYPPQDTSKHYTEVPPATVRQCNAIHRIIKRLGREVAFDEYEPVEKVVVVIIFLLIVTLAIGGPMYIICYALL
;
A
#
# COMPACT_ATOMS: atom_id res chain seq x y z
N MET A 1 56.26 25.89 36.60
CA MET A 1 56.91 24.79 35.84
C MET A 1 56.71 23.52 36.68
N SER A 2 55.70 22.69 36.36
CA SER A 2 55.80 21.44 35.57
C SER A 2 56.42 20.30 36.41
N ALA A 3 55.84 19.11 36.60
CA ALA A 3 54.86 18.37 35.82
C ALA A 3 54.01 17.46 36.73
N GLN A 4 52.69 17.47 36.51
CA GLN A 4 51.78 16.40 36.92
C GLN A 4 51.78 15.34 35.82
N ASP A 5 52.15 14.11 36.16
CA ASP A 5 51.97 12.93 35.33
C ASP A 5 50.48 12.70 35.07
N ARG A 6 50.03 13.13 33.89
CA ARG A 6 48.73 12.73 33.34
C ARG A 6 48.89 11.39 32.65
N ALA A 7 48.32 10.35 33.26
CA ALA A 7 48.02 9.09 32.56
C ALA A 7 47.13 9.41 31.33
N ARG A 8 47.70 9.21 30.13
CA ARG A 8 46.95 9.22 28.87
C ARG A 8 46.09 7.94 28.80
N PRO A 9 44.79 8.02 28.47
CA PRO A 9 44.07 6.85 27.99
C PRO A 9 44.64 6.46 26.62
N GLN A 10 45.00 5.18 26.48
CA GLN A 10 45.42 4.60 25.21
C GLN A 10 44.30 4.77 24.18
N SER A 11 44.61 5.46 23.08
CA SER A 11 43.76 5.57 21.91
C SER A 11 43.62 4.18 21.27
N GLY A 12 42.58 3.46 21.66
CA GLY A 12 42.12 2.28 20.93
C GLY A 12 41.80 2.73 19.51
N THR A 13 42.55 2.19 18.54
CA THR A 13 42.28 2.29 17.11
C THR A 13 40.84 1.84 16.85
N ALA A 14 39.94 2.80 16.66
CA ALA A 14 38.65 2.53 16.07
C ALA A 14 38.93 1.98 14.67
N VAL A 15 38.68 0.70 14.48
CA VAL A 15 38.61 0.10 13.16
C VAL A 15 37.50 0.83 12.43
N GLU A 16 37.85 1.74 11.52
CA GLU A 16 36.91 2.26 10.52
C GLU A 16 36.36 1.04 9.77
N GLU A 17 35.15 0.62 10.11
CA GLU A 17 34.41 -0.33 9.28
C GLU A 17 34.27 0.31 7.90
N GLU A 18 34.95 -0.28 6.89
CA GLU A 18 34.75 0.07 5.49
C GLU A 18 33.24 0.18 5.20
N PRO A 19 32.77 1.23 4.51
CA PRO A 19 31.38 1.34 4.13
C PRO A 19 31.01 0.14 3.26
N LYS A 20 30.25 -0.78 3.85
CA LYS A 20 29.76 -2.02 3.23
C LYS A 20 29.24 -1.69 1.83
N LYS A 21 29.98 -2.07 0.78
CA LYS A 21 29.60 -1.87 -0.62
C LYS A 21 28.15 -2.34 -0.79
N GLN A 22 27.25 -1.38 -1.01
CA GLN A 22 25.84 -1.67 -1.24
C GLN A 22 25.74 -2.62 -2.44
N ALA A 23 25.09 -3.78 -2.23
CA ALA A 23 24.90 -4.75 -3.29
C ALA A 23 24.28 -4.06 -4.53
N PRO A 24 24.68 -4.44 -5.76
CA PRO A 24 24.21 -3.80 -6.98
C PRO A 24 22.68 -3.81 -7.05
N GLU A 25 22.11 -2.67 -7.43
CA GLU A 25 20.67 -2.47 -7.50
C GLU A 25 20.03 -3.44 -8.49
N SER A 26 18.93 -4.05 -8.08
CA SER A 26 18.25 -5.02 -8.92
C SER A 26 17.38 -4.44 -10.02
N LEU A 27 17.00 -5.28 -10.99
CA LEU A 27 16.09 -4.88 -12.06
C LEU A 27 14.74 -4.39 -11.52
N PHE A 28 14.21 -5.03 -10.49
CA PHE A 28 12.95 -4.64 -9.86
C PHE A 28 13.08 -3.32 -9.10
N GLN A 29 14.13 -3.17 -8.29
CA GLN A 29 14.40 -1.92 -7.57
C GLN A 29 14.61 -0.76 -8.56
N ARG A 30 15.33 -1.02 -9.66
CA ARG A 30 15.50 -0.07 -10.77
C ARG A 30 14.17 0.32 -11.39
N PHE A 31 13.28 -0.64 -11.65
CA PHE A 31 11.95 -0.35 -12.18
C PHE A 31 11.13 0.52 -11.22
N VAL A 32 11.04 0.12 -9.94
CA VAL A 32 10.34 0.89 -8.92
C VAL A 32 10.93 2.29 -8.79
N ARG A 33 12.26 2.44 -8.79
CA ARG A 33 12.94 3.74 -8.74
C ARG A 33 12.62 4.60 -9.96
N LYS A 34 12.66 4.04 -11.17
CA LYS A 34 12.31 4.77 -12.40
C LYS A 34 10.85 5.21 -12.39
N TRP A 35 9.93 4.32 -12.00
CA TRP A 35 8.51 4.64 -11.87
C TRP A 35 8.27 5.73 -10.84
N MET A 36 8.87 5.64 -9.66
CA MET A 36 8.77 6.66 -8.63
C MET A 36 9.37 7.98 -9.09
N GLY A 37 10.51 7.98 -9.80
CA GLY A 37 11.08 9.21 -10.37
C GLY A 37 10.16 9.87 -11.39
N PHE A 38 9.48 9.08 -12.23
CA PHE A 38 8.46 9.59 -13.14
C PHE A 38 7.24 10.13 -12.40
N SER A 39 6.74 9.40 -11.40
CA SER A 39 5.61 9.83 -10.57
C SER A 39 5.93 11.11 -9.78
N ASP A 40 7.14 11.22 -9.24
CA ASP A 40 7.62 12.42 -8.54
C ASP A 40 7.72 13.59 -9.51
N TYR A 41 8.27 13.39 -10.71
CA TYR A 41 8.27 14.42 -11.76
C TYR A 41 6.85 14.93 -12.06
N LEU A 42 5.90 14.02 -12.31
CA LEU A 42 4.50 14.39 -12.56
C LEU A 42 3.86 15.13 -11.39
N SER A 43 4.22 14.75 -10.16
CA SER A 43 3.58 15.27 -8.94
C SER A 43 4.20 16.56 -8.43
N THR A 44 5.45 16.90 -8.81
CA THR A 44 6.15 18.07 -8.25
C THR A 44 6.65 19.07 -9.29
N SER A 45 6.91 18.64 -10.52
CA SER A 45 7.68 19.41 -11.51
C SER A 45 7.11 19.39 -12.93
N PHE A 46 5.93 18.82 -13.15
CA PHE A 46 5.32 18.69 -14.47
C PHE A 46 5.15 20.05 -15.14
N LEU A 47 5.53 20.12 -16.43
CA LEU A 47 5.58 21.33 -17.26
C LEU A 47 6.47 22.48 -16.73
N GLY A 48 7.27 22.25 -15.67
CA GLY A 48 8.15 23.27 -15.09
C GLY A 48 7.39 24.45 -14.44
N GLY A 49 8.10 25.57 -14.26
CA GLY A 49 7.54 26.81 -13.70
C GLY A 49 7.65 26.94 -12.17
N PRO A 50 7.07 28.01 -11.59
CA PRO A 50 7.18 28.30 -10.16
C PRO A 50 6.45 27.25 -9.30
N ARG A 51 7.07 26.88 -8.18
CA ARG A 51 6.49 25.97 -7.17
C ARG A 51 5.85 26.78 -6.05
N CYS A 52 4.65 27.29 -6.28
CA CYS A 52 3.94 28.19 -5.36
C CYS A 52 2.78 27.53 -4.60
N ILE A 53 2.27 26.39 -5.08
CA ILE A 53 1.09 25.71 -4.51
C ILE A 53 1.57 24.49 -3.73
N LYS A 54 1.03 24.24 -2.53
CA LYS A 54 1.26 22.98 -1.82
C LYS A 54 0.39 21.87 -2.41
N LEU A 55 0.91 20.65 -2.51
CA LEU A 55 0.10 19.50 -2.91
C LEU A 55 -1.14 19.31 -2.02
N ALA A 56 -1.02 19.61 -0.72
CA ALA A 56 -2.11 19.62 0.24
C ALA A 56 -3.26 20.53 -0.19
N HIS A 57 -3.02 21.68 -0.83
CA HIS A 57 -4.10 22.57 -1.28
C HIS A 57 -4.97 21.88 -2.33
N VAL A 58 -4.37 21.16 -3.27
CA VAL A 58 -5.10 20.44 -4.33
C VAL A 58 -5.90 19.29 -3.74
N ILE A 59 -5.29 18.52 -2.84
CA ILE A 59 -5.94 17.40 -2.15
C ILE A 59 -7.11 17.91 -1.31
N ASN A 60 -6.87 18.91 -0.45
CA ASN A 60 -7.88 19.46 0.45
C ASN A 60 -9.01 20.15 -0.33
N PHE A 61 -8.71 20.80 -1.46
CA PHE A 61 -9.74 21.33 -2.35
C PHE A 61 -10.71 20.22 -2.76
N GLN A 62 -10.21 19.10 -3.31
CA GLN A 62 -11.07 17.98 -3.69
C GLN A 62 -11.82 17.40 -2.49
N LYS A 63 -11.13 17.16 -1.37
CA LYS A 63 -11.70 16.51 -0.17
C LYS A 63 -12.79 17.37 0.47
N CYS A 64 -12.53 18.65 0.73
CA CYS A 64 -13.48 19.55 1.37
C CYS A 64 -14.68 19.88 0.48
N THR A 65 -14.49 19.95 -0.84
CA THR A 65 -15.60 20.24 -1.77
C THR A 65 -16.46 19.02 -2.09
N THR A 66 -15.98 17.80 -1.81
CA THR A 66 -16.67 16.55 -2.18
C THR A 66 -18.10 16.45 -1.63
N LEU A 67 -18.33 16.83 -0.38
CA LEU A 67 -19.68 16.79 0.21
C LEU A 67 -20.64 17.69 -0.56
N PHE A 68 -20.19 18.91 -0.90
CA PHE A 68 -20.99 19.87 -1.66
C PHE A 68 -21.22 19.39 -3.10
N VAL A 69 -20.20 18.82 -3.75
CA VAL A 69 -20.32 18.26 -5.09
C VAL A 69 -21.33 17.11 -5.12
N CYS A 70 -21.27 16.17 -4.17
CA CYS A 70 -22.24 15.08 -4.10
C CYS A 70 -23.65 15.59 -3.81
N SER A 71 -23.79 16.55 -2.89
CA SER A 71 -25.08 17.17 -2.57
C SER A 71 -25.67 17.91 -3.78
N ALA A 72 -24.83 18.63 -4.54
CA ALA A 72 -25.24 19.30 -5.77
C ALA A 72 -25.68 18.30 -6.84
N MET A 73 -25.01 17.15 -6.98
CA MET A 73 -25.46 16.07 -7.87
C MET A 73 -26.83 15.52 -7.47
N MET A 74 -27.06 15.27 -6.17
CA MET A 74 -28.36 14.80 -5.68
C MET A 74 -29.46 15.81 -5.99
N TRP A 75 -29.23 17.08 -5.69
CA TRP A 75 -30.20 18.15 -5.95
C TRP A 75 -30.47 18.33 -7.45
N ARG A 76 -29.42 18.32 -8.28
CA ARG A 76 -29.52 18.46 -9.75
C ARG A 76 -30.30 17.32 -10.41
N SER A 77 -30.14 16.10 -9.91
CA SER A 77 -30.80 14.90 -10.44
C SER A 77 -32.16 14.60 -9.80
N GLY A 78 -32.48 15.21 -8.67
CA GLY A 78 -33.61 14.82 -7.83
C GLY A 78 -33.43 13.45 -7.16
N ASN A 79 -32.22 12.84 -7.21
CA ASN A 79 -31.98 11.51 -6.66
C ASN A 79 -31.62 11.57 -5.16
N PHE A 80 -32.62 11.32 -4.32
CA PHE A 80 -32.49 11.19 -2.86
C PHE A 80 -32.67 9.74 -2.38
N SER A 81 -32.40 8.76 -3.26
CA SER A 81 -32.47 7.34 -2.90
C SER A 81 -31.53 6.98 -1.75
N ALA A 82 -31.77 5.81 -1.13
CA ALA A 82 -30.89 5.26 -0.10
C ALA A 82 -29.44 5.11 -0.59
N THR A 83 -29.23 4.73 -1.85
CA THR A 83 -27.89 4.64 -2.44
C THR A 83 -27.22 6.01 -2.54
N ALA A 84 -27.90 7.02 -3.10
CA ALA A 84 -27.33 8.34 -3.32
C ALA A 84 -27.02 9.07 -2.01
N THR A 85 -27.93 8.98 -1.04
CA THR A 85 -27.75 9.54 0.32
C THR A 85 -26.62 8.84 1.06
N THR A 86 -26.57 7.50 1.02
CA THR A 86 -25.47 6.73 1.63
C THR A 86 -24.14 7.09 0.98
N TYR A 87 -24.04 7.09 -0.35
CA TYR A 87 -22.80 7.45 -1.05
C TYR A 87 -22.31 8.83 -0.64
N THR A 88 -23.20 9.82 -0.65
CA THR A 88 -22.90 11.20 -0.25
C THR A 88 -22.40 11.28 1.19
N ALA A 89 -23.04 10.54 2.11
CA ALA A 89 -22.58 10.45 3.49
C ALA A 89 -21.17 9.85 3.57
N LEU A 90 -20.90 8.73 2.91
CA LEU A 90 -19.59 8.06 2.98
C LEU A 90 -18.47 8.91 2.36
N HIS A 91 -18.63 9.39 1.13
CA HIS A 91 -17.59 10.14 0.42
C HIS A 91 -17.42 11.56 0.99
N GLY A 92 -18.52 12.22 1.35
CA GLY A 92 -18.52 13.53 1.97
C GLY A 92 -17.86 13.53 3.35
N SER A 93 -18.26 12.60 4.24
CA SER A 93 -17.63 12.48 5.56
C SER A 93 -16.17 12.09 5.49
N TYR A 94 -15.76 11.29 4.49
CA TYR A 94 -14.34 11.01 4.26
C TYR A 94 -13.54 12.28 3.96
N GLY A 95 -14.09 13.17 3.13
CA GLY A 95 -13.49 14.47 2.84
C GLY A 95 -13.29 15.32 4.10
N LEU A 96 -14.29 15.35 4.99
CA LEU A 96 -14.21 16.04 6.27
C LEU A 96 -13.17 15.42 7.22
N CYS A 97 -13.17 14.10 7.38
CA CYS A 97 -12.21 13.39 8.21
C CYS A 97 -10.77 13.56 7.70
N TRP A 98 -10.57 13.58 6.37
CA TRP A 98 -9.28 13.87 5.77
C TRP A 98 -8.76 15.26 6.17
N TYR A 99 -9.63 16.28 6.08
CA TYR A 99 -9.25 17.64 6.47
C TYR A 99 -8.99 17.76 7.97
N LEU A 100 -9.79 17.11 8.82
CA LEU A 100 -9.53 17.03 10.25
C LEU A 100 -8.15 16.43 10.54
N LYS A 101 -7.80 15.31 9.89
CA LYS A 101 -6.47 14.71 9.97
C LYS A 101 -5.37 15.70 9.56
N HIS A 102 -5.57 16.47 8.48
CA HIS A 102 -4.61 17.48 8.04
C HIS A 102 -4.36 18.54 9.11
N LEU A 103 -5.38 18.92 9.90
CA LEU A 103 -5.25 19.89 10.98
C LEU A 103 -4.60 19.31 12.24
N VAL A 104 -4.91 18.06 12.59
CA VAL A 104 -4.52 17.47 13.89
C VAL A 104 -3.19 16.74 13.81
N PHE A 105 -2.94 15.99 12.72
CA PHE A 105 -1.72 15.21 12.52
C PHE A 105 -1.29 15.25 11.04
N PRO A 106 -0.78 16.41 10.56
CA PRO A 106 -0.42 16.60 9.16
C PRO A 106 0.71 15.65 8.70
N ASP A 107 0.64 15.19 7.45
CA ASP A 107 1.73 14.47 6.80
C ASP A 107 2.58 15.45 5.97
N PRO A 108 3.87 15.64 6.29
CA PRO A 108 4.76 16.56 5.57
C PRO A 108 4.90 16.27 4.07
N ARG A 109 4.58 15.06 3.62
CA ARG A 109 4.58 14.71 2.18
C ARG A 109 3.63 15.62 1.39
N TRP A 110 2.54 16.08 2.01
CA TRP A 110 1.56 16.92 1.33
C TRP A 110 1.95 18.40 1.34
N ASP A 111 2.93 18.82 2.14
CA ASP A 111 3.39 20.22 2.21
C ASP A 111 4.39 20.61 1.11
N LEU A 112 4.80 19.65 0.29
CA LEU A 112 5.67 19.91 -0.85
C LEU A 112 5.04 20.94 -1.79
N LYS A 113 5.82 21.96 -2.15
CA LYS A 113 5.43 22.95 -3.15
C LYS A 113 5.63 22.36 -4.55
N ILE A 114 4.59 22.46 -5.37
CA ILE A 114 4.49 21.84 -6.69
C ILE A 114 4.22 22.90 -7.77
N THR A 115 4.53 22.58 -9.02
CA THR A 115 4.22 23.44 -10.17
C THR A 115 2.71 23.46 -10.46
N ILE A 116 2.24 24.48 -11.18
CA ILE A 116 0.84 24.55 -11.63
C ILE A 116 0.50 23.33 -12.52
N GLY A 117 1.41 22.94 -13.42
CA GLY A 117 1.23 21.73 -14.23
C GLY A 117 1.04 20.48 -13.38
N SER A 118 1.81 20.33 -12.30
CA SER A 118 1.67 19.21 -11.36
C SER A 118 0.36 19.27 -10.58
N ALA A 119 -0.11 20.47 -10.22
CA ALA A 119 -1.40 20.64 -9.53
C ALA A 119 -2.57 20.19 -10.43
N ILE A 120 -2.54 20.60 -11.71
CA ILE A 120 -3.53 20.16 -12.71
C ILE A 120 -3.44 18.65 -12.91
N ALA A 121 -2.24 18.10 -13.07
CA ALA A 121 -2.04 16.65 -13.25
C ALA A 121 -2.52 15.85 -12.04
N ALA A 122 -2.19 16.28 -10.81
CA ALA A 122 -2.63 15.64 -9.58
C ALA A 122 -4.16 15.68 -9.45
N PHE A 123 -4.80 16.79 -9.83
CA PHE A 123 -6.25 16.85 -9.86
C PHE A 123 -6.83 15.93 -10.95
N ALA A 124 -6.46 16.13 -12.21
CA ALA A 124 -7.06 15.43 -13.35
C ALA A 124 -6.80 13.92 -13.36
N ALA A 125 -5.60 13.48 -12.99
CA ALA A 125 -5.21 12.07 -13.08
C ALA A 125 -5.47 11.26 -11.80
N VAL A 126 -5.64 11.92 -10.64
CA VAL A 126 -5.75 11.23 -9.34
C VAL A 126 -7.01 11.63 -8.58
N LEU A 127 -7.20 12.92 -8.28
CA LEU A 127 -8.25 13.35 -7.34
C LEU A 127 -9.63 13.51 -7.99
N GLY A 128 -9.70 14.16 -9.15
CA GLY A 128 -10.91 14.40 -9.93
C GLY A 128 -11.65 13.12 -10.34
N PRO A 129 -10.96 12.04 -10.79
CA PRO A 129 -11.61 10.78 -11.13
C PRO A 129 -12.46 10.17 -10.01
N TYR A 130 -12.18 10.46 -8.73
CA TYR A 130 -13.05 9.99 -7.64
C TYR A 130 -14.46 10.60 -7.68
N TRP A 131 -14.65 11.78 -8.28
CA TRP A 131 -15.98 12.34 -8.49
C TRP A 131 -16.76 11.63 -9.61
N MET A 132 -16.09 10.92 -10.53
CA MET A 132 -16.79 10.04 -11.47
C MET A 132 -17.44 8.84 -10.77
N ILE A 133 -16.86 8.38 -9.65
CA ILE A 133 -17.49 7.35 -8.82
C ILE A 133 -18.77 7.91 -8.16
N ALA A 134 -18.75 9.18 -7.74
CA ALA A 134 -19.93 9.86 -7.21
C ALA A 134 -21.00 10.06 -8.27
N TYR A 135 -20.60 10.49 -9.47
CA TYR A 135 -21.48 10.60 -10.62
C TYR A 135 -22.17 9.28 -10.92
N ASN A 136 -21.43 8.17 -10.95
CA ASN A 136 -22.00 6.83 -11.17
C ASN A 136 -23.02 6.43 -10.10
N ALA A 137 -22.76 6.74 -8.83
CA ALA A 137 -23.67 6.41 -7.74
C ALA A 137 -24.94 7.27 -7.73
N ILE A 138 -24.80 8.58 -7.99
CA ILE A 138 -25.84 9.57 -7.79
C ILE A 138 -26.57 9.90 -9.10
N MET A 139 -25.83 10.27 -10.14
CA MET A 139 -26.43 10.76 -11.40
C MET A 139 -26.90 9.63 -12.31
N GLN A 140 -26.28 8.45 -12.26
CA GLN A 140 -26.68 7.29 -13.06
C GLN A 140 -27.70 6.36 -12.38
N GLY A 141 -28.29 6.78 -11.26
CA GLY A 141 -29.38 6.05 -10.59
C GLY A 141 -28.98 4.66 -10.08
N ALA A 142 -27.79 4.50 -9.49
CA ALA A 142 -27.39 3.21 -8.95
C ALA A 142 -28.31 2.78 -7.79
N GLU A 143 -28.73 1.51 -7.78
CA GLU A 143 -29.59 0.95 -6.73
C GLU A 143 -28.87 -0.17 -5.99
N ARG A 144 -28.85 -0.07 -4.65
CA ARG A 144 -28.30 -1.07 -3.74
C ARG A 144 -29.32 -1.38 -2.66
N SER A 145 -29.41 -2.66 -2.28
CA SER A 145 -30.24 -3.08 -1.16
C SER A 145 -29.72 -2.51 0.15
N ASN A 146 -30.60 -2.37 1.15
CA ASN A 146 -30.21 -1.89 2.48
C ASN A 146 -29.10 -2.75 3.12
N VAL A 147 -29.10 -4.06 2.88
CA VAL A 147 -28.04 -4.97 3.35
C VAL A 147 -26.70 -4.64 2.68
N ALA A 148 -26.69 -4.39 1.37
CA ALA A 148 -25.49 -4.00 0.65
C ALA A 148 -24.95 -2.65 1.13
N LEU A 149 -25.84 -1.67 1.36
CA LEU A 149 -25.48 -0.36 1.91
C LEU A 149 -24.94 -0.48 3.35
N CYS A 150 -25.54 -1.31 4.19
CA CYS A 150 -25.06 -1.59 5.53
C CYS A 150 -23.65 -2.19 5.51
N ALA A 151 -23.42 -3.22 4.68
CA ALA A 151 -22.11 -3.83 4.53
C ALA A 151 -21.06 -2.83 4.03
N ALA A 152 -21.40 -1.98 3.06
CA ALA A 152 -20.52 -0.93 2.55
C ALA A 152 -20.16 0.09 3.65
N THR A 153 -21.14 0.51 4.45
CA THR A 153 -20.92 1.42 5.58
C THR A 153 -20.02 0.81 6.65
N VAL A 154 -20.16 -0.49 6.95
CA VAL A 154 -19.27 -1.19 7.90
C VAL A 154 -17.84 -1.22 7.36
N VAL A 155 -17.65 -1.60 6.09
CA VAL A 155 -16.32 -1.62 5.45
C VAL A 155 -15.69 -0.22 5.44
N TYR A 156 -16.49 0.80 5.12
CA TYR A 156 -16.09 2.20 5.20
C TYR A 156 -15.63 2.60 6.59
N ALA A 157 -16.43 2.34 7.63
CA ALA A 157 -16.15 2.76 8.99
C ALA A 157 -14.87 2.09 9.54
N VAL A 158 -14.71 0.79 9.29
CA VAL A 158 -13.49 0.06 9.66
C VAL A 158 -12.28 0.59 8.88
N GLY A 159 -12.44 0.83 7.58
CA GLY A 159 -11.38 1.40 6.74
C GLY A 159 -10.93 2.78 7.21
N LEU A 160 -11.89 3.65 7.57
CA LEU A 160 -11.64 4.97 8.11
C LEU A 160 -10.89 4.90 9.44
N ALA A 161 -11.32 4.04 10.37
CA ALA A 161 -10.67 3.84 11.65
C ALA A 161 -9.22 3.36 11.50
N ILE A 162 -8.98 2.39 10.59
CA ILE A 162 -7.63 1.89 10.30
C ILE A 162 -6.76 3.00 9.70
N MET A 163 -7.28 3.76 8.72
CA MET A 163 -6.53 4.84 8.07
C MET A 163 -6.14 5.93 9.07
N MET A 164 -7.13 6.46 9.80
CA MET A 164 -6.93 7.54 10.78
C MET A 164 -6.00 7.09 11.91
N GLY A 165 -6.23 5.89 12.44
CA GLY A 165 -5.42 5.32 13.52
C GLY A 165 -3.97 5.04 13.09
N ALA A 166 -3.76 4.52 11.89
CA ALA A 166 -2.42 4.28 11.35
C ALA A 166 -1.65 5.58 11.14
N ASP A 167 -2.27 6.59 10.53
CA ASP A 167 -1.60 7.86 10.27
C ASP A 167 -1.38 8.67 11.54
N GLY A 168 -2.33 8.64 12.49
CA GLY A 168 -2.15 9.21 13.82
C GLY A 168 -1.00 8.53 14.58
N GLN A 169 -0.99 7.19 14.65
CA GLN A 169 0.10 6.45 15.28
C GLN A 169 1.44 6.79 14.62
N LYS A 170 1.51 6.82 13.28
CA LYS A 170 2.71 7.20 12.54
C LYS A 170 3.18 8.60 12.92
N TYR A 171 2.28 9.58 12.91
CA TYR A 171 2.60 10.98 13.20
C TYR A 171 3.13 11.14 14.63
N PHE A 172 2.39 10.71 15.63
CA PHE A 172 2.76 10.92 17.03
C PHE A 172 4.01 10.13 17.40
N VAL A 173 4.12 8.86 16.99
CA VAL A 173 5.32 8.05 17.30
C VAL A 173 6.56 8.62 16.62
N LEU A 174 6.49 9.03 15.35
CA LEU A 174 7.67 9.57 14.64
C LEU A 174 8.05 10.98 15.09
N ARG A 175 7.17 11.70 15.79
CA ARG A 175 7.51 12.96 16.45
C ARG A 175 8.38 12.73 17.68
N GLU A 176 8.04 11.72 18.48
CA GLU A 176 8.78 11.39 19.71
C GLU A 176 10.04 10.55 19.44
N ARG A 177 10.01 9.63 18.46
CA ARG A 177 11.15 8.76 18.14
C ARG A 177 11.23 8.41 16.66
N LYS A 178 12.44 8.48 16.09
CA LYS A 178 12.70 8.01 14.71
C LYS A 178 12.96 6.51 14.70
N GLY A 179 12.41 5.80 13.71
CA GLY A 179 12.66 4.36 13.52
C GLY A 179 11.45 3.61 12.97
N LEU A 180 11.56 2.27 12.98
CA LEU A 180 10.46 1.39 12.56
C LEU A 180 9.37 1.36 13.64
N ILE A 181 8.11 1.51 13.20
CA ILE A 181 6.93 1.26 14.03
C ILE A 181 6.51 -0.19 13.77
N THR A 182 6.55 -1.03 14.81
CA THR A 182 6.34 -2.49 14.68
C THR A 182 5.21 -3.03 15.58
N ASN A 183 4.38 -2.13 16.12
CA ASN A 183 3.26 -2.41 17.02
C ASN A 183 1.99 -1.66 16.57
N GLY A 184 0.88 -1.84 17.28
CA GLY A 184 -0.40 -1.17 16.97
C GLY A 184 -0.91 -1.53 15.56
N PHE A 185 -1.33 -0.52 14.79
CA PHE A 185 -1.81 -0.71 13.42
C PHE A 185 -0.75 -1.30 12.48
N PHE A 186 0.53 -1.07 12.77
CA PHE A 186 1.66 -1.59 12.00
C PHE A 186 2.11 -2.99 12.46
N ALA A 187 1.48 -3.59 13.48
CA ALA A 187 1.96 -4.85 14.05
C ALA A 187 1.90 -6.04 13.08
N ARG A 188 0.96 -6.03 12.13
CA ARG A 188 0.65 -7.16 11.24
C ARG A 188 0.63 -6.82 9.76
N THR A 189 0.62 -5.54 9.40
CA THR A 189 0.73 -5.04 8.03
C THR A 189 1.67 -3.85 8.00
N ARG A 190 2.50 -3.77 6.96
CA ARG A 190 3.41 -2.63 6.75
C ARG A 190 2.69 -1.39 6.22
N ASN A 191 1.49 -1.55 5.67
CA ASN A 191 0.76 -0.48 4.98
C ASN A 191 -0.71 -0.37 5.46
N PRO A 192 -0.98 -0.23 6.77
CA PRO A 192 -2.33 -0.17 7.30
C PRO A 192 -3.11 1.04 6.78
N ASN A 193 -2.47 2.20 6.61
CA ASN A 193 -3.12 3.39 6.06
C ASN A 193 -3.66 3.14 4.64
N TYR A 194 -2.86 2.50 3.78
CA TYR A 194 -3.26 2.11 2.42
C TYR A 194 -4.39 1.07 2.44
N LEU A 195 -4.34 0.11 3.37
CA LEU A 195 -5.43 -0.86 3.56
C LEU A 195 -6.75 -0.15 3.91
N GLY A 196 -6.70 0.79 4.87
CA GLY A 196 -7.85 1.60 5.23
C GLY A 196 -8.39 2.42 4.05
N GLU A 197 -7.52 3.09 3.29
CA GLU A 197 -7.94 3.83 2.08
C GLU A 197 -8.55 2.90 1.02
N VAL A 198 -8.00 1.71 0.78
CA VAL A 198 -8.58 0.72 -0.16
C VAL A 198 -9.97 0.29 0.29
N MET A 199 -10.20 0.08 1.59
CA MET A 199 -11.52 -0.25 2.12
C MET A 199 -12.52 0.90 1.93
N ILE A 200 -12.10 2.13 2.23
CA ILE A 200 -12.93 3.33 2.05
C ILE A 200 -13.34 3.49 0.58
N TYR A 201 -12.37 3.57 -0.33
CA TYR A 201 -12.68 3.76 -1.74
C TYR A 201 -13.37 2.55 -2.36
N GLY A 202 -13.02 1.33 -1.92
CA GLY A 202 -13.70 0.09 -2.32
C GLY A 202 -15.18 0.12 -1.96
N SER A 203 -15.56 0.68 -0.81
CA SER A 203 -16.97 0.91 -0.47
C SER A 203 -17.66 1.87 -1.44
N PHE A 204 -16.96 2.92 -1.91
CA PHE A 204 -17.54 3.87 -2.88
C PHE A 204 -17.79 3.20 -4.23
N ALA A 205 -16.81 2.47 -4.78
CA ALA A 205 -16.99 1.74 -6.04
C ALA A 205 -18.01 0.61 -5.93
N PHE A 206 -18.14 -0.01 -4.76
CA PHE A 206 -19.20 -0.97 -4.51
C PHE A 206 -20.58 -0.28 -4.54
N VAL A 207 -20.77 0.82 -3.80
CA VAL A 207 -22.04 1.55 -3.78
C VAL A 207 -22.41 2.11 -5.16
N SER A 208 -21.44 2.57 -5.94
CA SER A 208 -21.69 3.15 -7.27
C SER A 208 -22.21 2.16 -8.32
N GLY A 209 -22.08 0.85 -8.09
CA GLY A 209 -22.67 -0.18 -8.96
C GLY A 209 -22.08 -0.28 -10.37
N ARG A 210 -20.99 0.44 -10.68
CA ARG A 210 -20.42 0.51 -12.04
C ARG A 210 -18.99 -0.01 -12.08
N THR A 211 -18.70 -0.84 -13.09
CA THR A 211 -17.34 -1.36 -13.33
C THR A 211 -16.31 -0.26 -13.57
N SER A 212 -16.71 0.85 -14.22
CA SER A 212 -15.82 2.00 -14.45
C SER A 212 -15.27 2.59 -13.14
N SER A 213 -16.03 2.54 -12.04
CA SER A 213 -15.55 2.95 -10.73
C SER A 213 -14.42 2.06 -10.23
N TRP A 214 -14.49 0.75 -10.43
CA TRP A 214 -13.40 -0.17 -10.09
C TRP A 214 -12.18 0.04 -10.96
N VAL A 215 -12.34 0.34 -12.25
CA VAL A 215 -11.21 0.65 -13.15
C VAL A 215 -10.43 1.89 -12.67
N ILE A 216 -11.14 2.94 -12.24
CA ILE A 216 -10.51 4.13 -11.65
C ILE A 216 -9.69 3.74 -10.42
N LEU A 217 -10.26 2.98 -9.48
CA LEU A 217 -9.56 2.58 -8.26
C LEU A 217 -8.36 1.68 -8.55
N LEU A 218 -8.51 0.68 -9.42
CA LEU A 218 -7.43 -0.22 -9.80
C LEU A 218 -6.28 0.55 -10.46
N THR A 219 -6.56 1.59 -11.23
CA THR A 219 -5.52 2.46 -11.81
C THR A 219 -4.74 3.18 -10.72
N ILE A 220 -5.40 3.74 -9.70
CA ILE A 220 -4.71 4.42 -8.60
C ILE A 220 -3.97 3.43 -7.69
N TRP A 221 -4.58 2.29 -7.37
CA TRP A 221 -3.98 1.30 -6.48
C TRP A 221 -2.73 0.67 -7.11
N THR A 222 -2.77 0.40 -8.41
CA THR A 222 -1.63 -0.14 -9.15
C THR A 222 -0.61 0.96 -9.48
N GLY A 223 -1.03 2.10 -10.04
CA GLY A 223 -0.11 3.15 -10.48
C GLY A 223 0.52 3.98 -9.36
N LEU A 224 -0.15 4.12 -8.21
CA LEU A 224 0.29 5.00 -7.13
C LEU A 224 0.52 4.27 -5.81
N PHE A 225 -0.46 3.50 -5.33
CA PHE A 225 -0.37 2.89 -3.99
C PHE A 225 0.71 1.82 -3.94
N LEU A 226 0.65 0.80 -4.79
CA LEU A 226 1.61 -0.30 -4.73
C LEU A 226 3.07 0.16 -4.93
N PRO A 227 3.42 0.98 -5.94
CA PRO A 227 4.76 1.51 -6.09
C PRO A 227 5.22 2.32 -4.87
N SER A 228 4.31 3.11 -4.27
CA SER A 228 4.61 3.84 -3.03
C SER A 228 4.88 2.89 -1.85
N MET A 229 4.11 1.82 -1.71
CA MET A 229 4.32 0.79 -0.68
C MET A 229 5.68 0.10 -0.85
N LEU A 230 6.01 -0.30 -2.08
CA LEU A 230 7.29 -0.95 -2.40
C LEU A 230 8.49 -0.02 -2.20
N ALA A 231 8.39 1.22 -2.66
CA ALA A 231 9.43 2.22 -2.47
C ALA A 231 9.63 2.54 -0.99
N LYS A 232 8.55 2.56 -0.20
CA LYS A 232 8.63 2.70 1.25
C LYS A 232 9.37 1.52 1.88
N ASP A 233 9.04 0.29 1.50
CA ASP A 233 9.73 -0.90 2.01
C ASP A 233 11.23 -0.92 1.66
N ILE A 234 11.60 -0.52 0.44
CA ILE A 234 13.01 -0.38 0.04
C ILE A 234 13.75 0.64 0.91
N ARG A 235 13.10 1.74 1.32
CA ARG A 235 13.71 2.69 2.26
C ARG A 235 13.78 2.11 3.68
N MET A 236 12.71 1.47 4.14
CA MET A 236 12.62 0.92 5.48
C MET A 236 13.57 -0.26 5.72
N SER A 237 13.96 -0.98 4.65
CA SER A 237 14.85 -2.14 4.72
C SER A 237 16.25 -1.86 5.28
N ARG A 238 16.62 -0.57 5.36
CA ARG A 238 17.89 -0.09 5.89
C ARG A 238 17.90 0.00 7.42
N HIS A 239 16.75 -0.04 8.08
CA HIS A 239 16.66 0.06 9.53
C HIS A 239 16.96 -1.26 10.23
N ALA A 240 17.60 -1.17 11.40
CA ALA A 240 17.75 -2.30 12.31
C ALA A 240 16.37 -2.87 12.68
N GLY A 241 16.27 -4.21 12.74
CA GLY A 241 15.01 -4.91 13.02
C GLY A 241 14.08 -5.12 11.82
N TRP A 242 14.41 -4.61 10.62
CA TRP A 242 13.60 -4.79 9.42
C TRP A 242 13.29 -6.25 9.09
N LYS A 243 14.32 -7.12 9.11
CA LYS A 243 14.17 -8.54 8.78
C LYS A 243 13.16 -9.24 9.70
N ALA A 244 13.30 -9.05 11.02
CA ALA A 244 12.35 -9.59 12.00
C ALA A 244 10.94 -9.01 11.82
N TYR A 245 10.84 -7.73 11.42
CA TYR A 245 9.56 -7.07 11.20
C TYR A 245 8.81 -7.60 9.97
N VAL A 246 9.49 -7.83 8.85
CA VAL A 246 8.88 -8.43 7.64
C VAL A 246 8.36 -9.82 7.92
N GLN A 247 9.08 -10.64 8.69
CA GLN A 247 8.66 -12.01 9.00
C GLN A 247 7.31 -12.09 9.74
N LYS A 248 6.90 -11.04 10.45
CA LYS A 248 5.61 -11.00 11.15
C LYS A 248 4.55 -10.11 10.47
N THR A 249 4.86 -9.50 9.34
CA THR A 249 3.95 -8.56 8.66
C THR A 249 3.78 -8.81 7.16
N GLY A 250 2.54 -8.75 6.69
CA GLY A 250 2.27 -8.69 5.26
C GLY A 250 2.58 -7.29 4.70
N LEU A 251 2.81 -7.20 3.39
CA LEU A 251 3.01 -5.91 2.72
C LEU A 251 1.74 -5.06 2.83
N PHE A 252 0.60 -5.62 2.42
CA PHE A 252 -0.70 -4.96 2.37
C PHE A 252 -1.71 -5.65 3.28
N PHE A 253 -1.94 -6.95 3.08
CA PHE A 253 -2.84 -7.73 3.94
C PHE A 253 -2.20 -8.03 5.30
N PRO A 254 -2.95 -7.95 6.41
CA PRO A 254 -2.42 -8.28 7.72
C PRO A 254 -2.05 -9.77 7.84
N ARG A 255 -0.89 -10.08 8.44
CA ARG A 255 -0.52 -11.46 8.75
C ARG A 255 -1.34 -11.93 9.96
N ILE A 256 -2.20 -12.93 9.75
CA ILE A 256 -3.11 -13.43 10.80
C ILE A 256 -2.40 -14.44 11.71
N LYS A 257 -1.45 -15.21 11.17
CA LYS A 257 -0.70 -16.25 11.89
C LYS A 257 0.62 -15.71 12.44
N ASN A 258 0.90 -16.01 13.71
CA ASN A 258 2.16 -15.73 14.37
C ASN A 258 3.11 -16.92 14.14
N PRO A 259 4.32 -16.74 13.58
CA PRO A 259 5.31 -17.83 13.48
C PRO A 259 5.68 -18.41 14.86
N GLU A 260 5.70 -17.57 15.90
CA GLU A 260 6.05 -17.96 17.27
C GLU A 260 5.05 -18.94 17.91
N MET A 261 3.79 -18.97 17.46
CA MET A 261 2.79 -19.90 18.02
C MET A 261 3.06 -21.38 17.66
N TYR A 262 3.93 -21.63 16.67
CA TYR A 262 4.37 -22.98 16.32
C TYR A 262 5.66 -23.41 17.04
N ALA A 263 6.40 -22.48 17.66
CA ALA A 263 7.56 -22.84 18.49
C ALA A 263 7.15 -23.31 19.89
N THR A 264 5.93 -22.97 20.34
CA THR A 264 5.37 -23.36 21.65
C THR A 264 4.22 -24.36 21.55
N ALA A 265 3.93 -24.87 20.35
CA ALA A 265 3.10 -26.07 20.22
C ALA A 265 3.95 -27.26 20.68
N THR A 266 3.95 -27.44 22.01
CA THR A 266 4.38 -28.63 22.74
C THR A 266 4.26 -29.86 21.85
N THR A 267 5.36 -30.59 21.71
CA THR A 267 5.40 -31.95 21.18
C THR A 267 4.49 -32.82 22.05
N VAL A 268 3.17 -32.72 21.85
CA VAL A 268 2.24 -33.73 22.31
C VAL A 268 2.54 -34.90 21.40
N HIS A 269 3.34 -35.83 21.90
CA HIS A 269 3.42 -37.19 21.38
C HIS A 269 2.00 -37.74 21.42
N ARG A 270 1.24 -37.50 20.34
CA ARG A 270 0.03 -38.24 20.06
C ARG A 270 0.53 -39.66 19.90
N ASN A 271 0.19 -40.54 20.85
CA ASN A 271 0.41 -41.98 20.76
C ASN A 271 -0.16 -42.49 19.44
N ARG A 272 0.65 -42.42 18.38
CA ARG A 272 0.40 -43.13 17.13
C ARG A 272 0.75 -44.56 17.46
N ARG A 273 -0.22 -45.47 17.29
CA ARG A 273 0.07 -46.90 17.25
C ARG A 273 1.29 -47.11 16.34
N PRO A 274 2.28 -47.93 16.73
CA PRO A 274 3.40 -48.23 15.86
C PRO A 274 2.86 -48.67 14.50
N TYR A 275 3.38 -48.08 13.42
CA TYR A 275 3.11 -48.62 12.09
C TYR A 275 3.51 -50.09 12.09
N PRO A 276 2.72 -50.98 11.46
CA PRO A 276 3.17 -52.35 11.26
C PRO A 276 4.53 -52.32 10.55
N PRO A 277 5.45 -53.25 10.87
CA PRO A 277 6.74 -53.35 10.20
C PRO A 277 6.54 -53.37 8.68
N GLN A 278 7.44 -52.75 7.93
CA GLN A 278 7.40 -52.81 6.47
C GLN A 278 7.37 -54.29 6.03
N ASP A 279 6.39 -54.62 5.18
CA ASP A 279 6.27 -55.94 4.58
C ASP A 279 7.44 -56.17 3.62
N THR A 280 8.45 -56.90 4.09
CA THR A 280 9.68 -57.19 3.34
C THR A 280 9.45 -58.19 2.20
N SER A 281 8.25 -58.75 2.05
CA SER A 281 7.90 -59.64 0.92
C SER A 281 7.63 -58.89 -0.38
N LYS A 282 7.47 -57.56 -0.32
CA LYS A 282 7.22 -56.70 -1.48
C LYS A 282 8.48 -55.92 -1.83
N HIS A 283 9.06 -56.22 -2.99
CA HIS A 283 10.07 -55.36 -3.59
C HIS A 283 9.41 -54.06 -4.07
N TYR A 284 9.44 -53.05 -3.20
CA TYR A 284 9.14 -51.68 -3.60
C TYR A 284 10.33 -51.18 -4.41
N THR A 285 10.14 -51.00 -5.72
CA THR A 285 11.06 -50.18 -6.51
C THR A 285 10.99 -48.76 -5.97
N GLU A 286 12.10 -48.24 -5.46
CA GLU A 286 12.21 -46.83 -5.12
C GLU A 286 11.92 -46.02 -6.37
N VAL A 287 10.80 -45.30 -6.38
CA VAL A 287 10.52 -44.32 -7.43
C VAL A 287 11.50 -43.18 -7.19
N PRO A 288 12.46 -42.92 -8.09
CA PRO A 288 13.40 -41.83 -7.90
C PRO A 288 12.62 -40.51 -7.77
N PRO A 289 12.99 -39.62 -6.84
CA PRO A 289 12.29 -38.36 -6.66
C PRO A 289 12.31 -37.60 -7.98
N ALA A 290 11.13 -37.32 -8.53
CA ALA A 290 11.00 -36.55 -9.75
C ALA A 290 11.55 -35.13 -9.49
N THR A 291 12.78 -34.86 -9.94
CA THR A 291 13.31 -33.50 -10.00
C THR A 291 12.59 -32.76 -11.11
N VAL A 292 11.45 -32.13 -10.78
CA VAL A 292 10.78 -31.19 -11.67
C VAL A 292 11.70 -29.98 -11.81
N ARG A 293 12.42 -29.91 -12.93
CA ARG A 293 13.26 -28.77 -13.28
C ARG A 293 12.33 -27.58 -13.56
N GLN A 294 12.05 -26.75 -12.55
CA GLN A 294 11.26 -25.53 -12.71
C GLN A 294 12.04 -24.47 -13.50
N CYS A 295 12.12 -24.65 -14.82
CA CYS A 295 12.84 -23.78 -15.75
C CYS A 295 11.91 -22.79 -16.48
N ASN A 296 10.88 -22.28 -15.81
CA ASN A 296 9.96 -21.32 -16.45
C ASN A 296 10.44 -19.89 -16.19
N ALA A 297 10.24 -18.98 -17.16
CA ALA A 297 10.63 -17.57 -17.04
C ALA A 297 10.09 -16.92 -15.75
N ILE A 298 8.88 -17.30 -15.34
CA ILE A 298 8.22 -16.88 -14.09
C ILE A 298 9.03 -17.32 -12.85
N HIS A 299 9.55 -18.55 -12.81
CA HIS A 299 10.38 -19.03 -11.69
C HIS A 299 11.69 -18.23 -11.57
N ARG A 300 12.31 -17.87 -12.71
CA ARG A 300 13.51 -17.01 -12.72
C ARG A 300 13.22 -15.58 -12.26
N ILE A 301 12.05 -15.03 -12.60
CA ILE A 301 11.59 -13.71 -12.15
C ILE A 301 11.33 -13.72 -10.63
N ILE A 302 10.61 -14.72 -10.13
CA ILE A 302 10.31 -14.93 -8.70
C ILE A 302 11.59 -15.08 -7.88
N LYS A 303 12.55 -15.89 -8.34
CA LYS A 303 13.84 -16.12 -7.65
C LYS A 303 14.74 -14.89 -7.64
N ARG A 304 14.62 -13.99 -8.62
CA ARG A 304 15.32 -12.69 -8.64
C ARG A 304 14.67 -11.69 -7.68
N LEU A 305 13.34 -11.54 -7.74
CA LEU A 305 12.59 -10.71 -6.78
C LEU A 305 12.84 -11.13 -5.32
N GLY A 306 12.93 -12.44 -5.11
CA GLY A 306 13.20 -13.14 -3.84
C GLY A 306 14.21 -12.45 -2.92
N ARG A 307 15.41 -12.20 -3.46
CA ARG A 307 16.57 -11.73 -2.68
C ARG A 307 16.54 -10.25 -2.30
N GLU A 308 15.61 -9.46 -2.83
CA GLU A 308 15.83 -8.02 -3.00
C GLU A 308 14.77 -7.14 -2.31
N VAL A 309 13.62 -7.71 -1.99
CA VAL A 309 12.50 -7.06 -1.30
C VAL A 309 12.07 -7.84 -0.05
N ALA A 310 12.94 -8.75 0.41
CA ALA A 310 12.53 -9.87 1.26
C ALA A 310 11.34 -10.63 0.63
N PHE A 311 11.25 -10.66 -0.70
CA PHE A 311 10.19 -11.36 -1.43
C PHE A 311 10.28 -12.88 -1.20
N ASP A 312 11.45 -13.40 -0.84
CA ASP A 312 11.60 -14.77 -0.35
C ASP A 312 10.83 -15.01 0.96
N GLU A 313 10.68 -13.98 1.80
CA GLU A 313 9.95 -13.98 3.07
C GLU A 313 8.43 -13.78 2.92
N TYR A 314 7.96 -13.47 1.70
CA TYR A 314 6.53 -13.34 1.39
C TYR A 314 5.91 -14.73 1.26
N GLU A 315 4.63 -14.88 1.59
CA GLU A 315 3.92 -16.14 1.34
C GLU A 315 3.79 -16.39 -0.19
N PRO A 316 3.70 -17.65 -0.66
CA PRO A 316 3.55 -17.96 -2.08
C PRO A 316 2.41 -17.18 -2.77
N VAL A 317 1.29 -16.96 -2.06
CA VAL A 317 0.14 -16.18 -2.55
C VAL A 317 0.49 -14.69 -2.68
N GLU A 318 1.21 -14.11 -1.71
CA GLU A 318 1.64 -12.71 -1.77
C GLU A 318 2.63 -12.47 -2.91
N LYS A 319 3.53 -13.44 -3.16
CA LYS A 319 4.44 -13.41 -4.30
C LYS A 319 3.67 -13.37 -5.63
N VAL A 320 2.67 -14.23 -5.78
CA VAL A 320 1.80 -14.27 -6.96
C VAL A 320 1.03 -12.95 -7.12
N VAL A 321 0.45 -12.43 -6.04
CA VAL A 321 -0.28 -11.15 -6.05
C VAL A 321 0.62 -9.99 -6.46
N VAL A 322 1.83 -9.87 -5.89
CA VAL A 322 2.78 -8.81 -6.26
C VAL A 322 3.21 -8.93 -7.72
N VAL A 323 3.41 -10.14 -8.24
CA VAL A 323 3.76 -10.36 -9.65
C VAL A 323 2.58 -10.04 -10.58
N ILE A 324 1.36 -10.49 -10.27
CA ILE A 324 0.16 -10.17 -11.04
C ILE A 324 -0.09 -8.66 -11.04
N ILE A 325 0.01 -8.01 -9.88
CA ILE A 325 -0.18 -6.56 -9.80
C ILE A 325 0.96 -5.84 -10.50
N PHE A 326 2.21 -6.31 -10.43
CA PHE A 326 3.31 -5.75 -11.22
C PHE A 326 3.02 -5.83 -12.72
N LEU A 327 2.52 -6.96 -13.22
CA LEU A 327 2.12 -7.11 -14.61
C LEU A 327 0.93 -6.19 -14.95
N LEU A 328 -0.06 -6.07 -14.07
CA LEU A 328 -1.16 -5.12 -14.21
C LEU A 328 -0.69 -3.67 -14.20
N ILE A 329 0.30 -3.30 -13.38
CA ILE A 329 0.92 -1.97 -13.39
C ILE A 329 1.53 -1.72 -14.75
N VAL A 330 2.28 -2.68 -15.30
CA VAL A 330 2.86 -2.53 -16.64
C VAL A 330 1.77 -2.40 -17.70
N THR A 331 0.73 -3.23 -17.65
CA THR A 331 -0.39 -3.18 -18.61
C THR A 331 -1.21 -1.89 -18.48
N LEU A 332 -1.51 -1.41 -17.27
CA LEU A 332 -2.27 -0.19 -17.01
C LEU A 332 -1.42 1.08 -17.18
N ALA A 333 -0.12 1.02 -16.94
CA ALA A 333 0.79 2.12 -17.29
C ALA A 333 0.87 2.33 -18.80
N ILE A 334 0.72 1.26 -19.59
CA ILE A 334 0.70 1.30 -21.06
C ILE A 334 -0.71 1.60 -21.59
N GLY A 335 -1.77 1.02 -21.00
CA GLY A 335 -3.16 1.10 -21.50
C GLY A 335 -4.09 2.08 -20.77
N GLY A 336 -3.76 2.50 -19.55
CA GLY A 336 -4.54 3.45 -18.75
C GLY A 336 -4.66 4.85 -19.35
N PRO A 337 -3.60 5.42 -19.97
CA PRO A 337 -3.72 6.68 -20.71
C PRO A 337 -4.73 6.58 -21.86
N MET A 338 -4.79 5.44 -22.56
CA MET A 338 -5.76 5.21 -23.63
C MET A 338 -7.21 5.14 -23.12
N TYR A 339 -7.45 4.51 -21.98
CA TYR A 339 -8.81 4.43 -21.41
C TYR A 339 -9.35 5.79 -20.95
N ILE A 340 -8.49 6.64 -20.37
CA ILE A 340 -8.85 8.01 -19.96
C ILE A 340 -9.09 8.90 -21.19
N ILE A 341 -8.27 8.77 -22.24
CA ILE A 341 -8.46 9.51 -23.50
C ILE A 341 -9.76 9.10 -24.20
N CYS A 342 -10.07 7.80 -24.28
CA CYS A 342 -11.31 7.32 -24.88
C CYS A 342 -12.56 7.77 -24.11
N TYR A 343 -12.48 7.93 -22.79
CA TYR A 343 -13.60 8.40 -21.97
C TYR A 343 -13.73 9.93 -21.92
N ALA A 344 -12.64 10.68 -22.13
CA ALA A 344 -12.69 12.13 -22.24
C ALA A 344 -13.19 12.64 -23.62
N LEU A 345 -13.29 11.72 -24.60
CA LEU A 345 -13.78 11.97 -25.96
C LEU A 345 -15.22 11.46 -26.19
N LEU A 346 -15.86 10.92 -25.14
CA LEU A 346 -17.28 10.55 -25.09
C LEU A 346 -17.99 11.48 -24.10
#